data_AF-A0A954TUL8-F1
#
_entry.id   AF-A0A954TUL8-F1
#
_cell.length_a   1.000
_cell.length_b   1.000
_cell.length_c   1.000
_cell.angle_alpha   90.00
_cell.angle_beta   90.00
_cell.angle_gamma   90.00
#
_symmetry.space_group_name_H-M   'P 1'
#
loop_
_entity.id
_entity.type
_entity.pdbx_description
1 polymer ?
#
loop_
_entity_poly.entity_id
_entity_poly.type
_entity_poly.pdbx_seq_one_letter_code
_entity_poly.pdbx_strand_id
1 'polypeptide(L)' 'MAGNETLWDTAAYCNQLFLAAGIPSSVCGGVAVYLHGYQRNTIDLDLVIQSQDSERVRQVLEAGGLS' A
#
# COMPACT_ATOMS: atom_id res chain seq x y z
N MET A 1 -0.73 -20.63 8.01
CA MET A 1 -0.18 -19.99 6.80
C MET A 1 -1.31 -19.14 6.24
N ALA A 2 -1.26 -17.82 6.44
CA ALA A 2 -2.35 -16.94 6.07
C ALA A 2 -2.29 -16.72 4.55
N GLY A 3 -3.40 -16.96 3.84
CA GLY A 3 -3.51 -16.86 2.37
C GLY A 3 -3.42 -15.44 1.79
N ASN A 4 -2.63 -14.56 2.40
CA ASN A 4 -2.51 -13.14 2.07
C ASN A 4 -1.06 -12.76 1.69
N GLU A 5 -0.20 -13.72 1.32
CA GLU A 5 1.19 -13.44 0.89
C GLU A 5 1.22 -12.37 -0.21
N THR A 6 0.29 -12.44 -1.16
CA THR A 6 0.13 -11.46 -2.25
C THR A 6 -0.19 -10.04 -1.77
N LEU A 7 -0.91 -9.89 -0.65
CA LEU A 7 -1.27 -8.58 -0.11
C LEU A 7 -0.06 -7.91 0.56
N TRP A 8 0.75 -8.69 1.28
CA TRP A 8 1.99 -8.20 1.88
C TRP A 8 3.01 -7.83 0.81
N ASP A 9 3.13 -8.65 -0.23
CA ASP A 9 3.98 -8.35 -1.38
C ASP A 9 3.52 -7.07 -2.08
N THR A 10 2.21 -6.89 -2.26
CA THR A 10 1.64 -5.66 -2.82
C THR A 10 1.93 -4.45 -1.93
N ALA A 11 1.79 -4.55 -0.61
CA ALA A 11 2.11 -3.47 0.32
C ALA A 11 3.59 -3.09 0.29
N ALA A 12 4.48 -4.09 0.26
CA ALA A 12 5.92 -3.87 0.12
C ALA A 12 6.26 -3.22 -1.22
N TYR A 13 5.64 -3.67 -2.31
CA TYR A 13 5.86 -3.14 -3.64
C TYR A 13 5.39 -1.68 -3.77
N CYS A 14 4.18 -1.35 -3.29
CA CYS A 14 3.69 0.04 -3.24
C CYS A 14 4.63 0.93 -2.42
N ASN A 15 5.12 0.46 -1.27
CA ASN A 15 6.08 1.21 -0.46
C ASN A 15 7.40 1.46 -1.21
N GLN A 16 7.91 0.48 -1.97
CA GLN A 16 9.11 0.67 -2.80
C GLN A 16 8.89 1.72 -3.90
N LEU A 17 7.76 1.66 -4.61
CA LEU A 17 7.40 2.65 -5.63
C LEU A 17 7.33 4.06 -5.06
N PHE A 18 6.69 4.23 -3.90
CA PHE A 18 6.54 5.53 -3.25
C PHE A 18 7.85 6.05 -2.68
N LEU A 19 8.70 5.19 -2.11
CA LEU A 19 10.05 5.58 -1.68
C LEU A 19 10.92 6.01 -2.87
N ALA A 20 10.90 5.25 -3.98
CA ALA A 20 11.64 5.60 -5.19
C ALA A 20 11.17 6.93 -5.81
N ALA A 21 9.86 7.21 -5.71
CA ALA A 21 9.28 8.47 -6.13
C ALA A 21 9.41 9.59 -5.07
N GLY A 22 9.88 9.34 -3.85
CA GLY A 22 9.89 10.34 -2.78
C GLY A 22 8.48 10.86 -2.44
N ILE A 23 7.48 9.97 -2.43
CA ILE A 23 6.10 10.25 -2.04
C ILE A 23 5.90 9.77 -0.59
N PRO A 24 5.66 10.68 0.38
CA PRO A 24 5.32 10.28 1.72
C PRO A 24 4.00 9.50 1.74
N SER A 25 4.00 8.32 2.35
CA SER A 25 2.82 7.49 2.50
C SER A 25 2.84 6.71 3.82
N SER A 26 1.66 6.25 4.24
CA SER A 26 1.53 5.33 5.38
C SER A 26 0.45 4.30 5.08
N VAL A 27 0.67 3.07 5.51
CA VAL A 27 -0.38 2.04 5.51
C VAL A 27 -1.44 2.39 6.54
N CYS A 28 -2.72 2.20 6.20
CA CYS A 28 -3.84 2.30 7.13
C CYS A 28 -4.80 1.10 6.96
N GLY A 29 -6.00 1.21 7.52
CA GLY A 29 -7.04 0.19 7.36
C GLY A 29 -6.70 -1.18 7.94
N GLY A 30 -7.21 -2.23 7.29
CA GLY A 30 -7.11 -3.61 7.75
C GLY A 30 -5.66 -4.12 7.87
N VAL A 31 -4.79 -3.73 6.93
CA VAL A 31 -3.37 -4.10 6.92
C VAL A 31 -2.64 -3.48 8.11
N ALA A 32 -2.88 -2.19 8.41
CA ALA A 32 -2.28 -1.54 9.57
C ALA A 32 -2.71 -2.20 10.89
N VAL A 33 -3.99 -2.56 11.01
CA VAL A 33 -4.50 -3.29 12.18
C VAL A 33 -3.84 -4.67 12.32
N TYR A 34 -3.63 -5.37 11.20
CA TYR A 34 -2.92 -6.64 11.20
C TYR A 34 -1.47 -6.53 11.66
N LEU A 35 -0.76 -5.48 11.25
CA LEU A 35 0.61 -5.20 11.71
C LEU A 35 0.71 -5.07 13.24
N HIS A 36 -0.38 -4.73 13.92
CA HIS A 36 -0.45 -4.65 15.39
C HIS A 36 -0.93 -5.93 16.08
N GLY A 37 -0.97 -7.07 15.36
CA GLY A 37 -1.25 -8.39 15.93
C GLY A 37 -2.73 -8.80 15.94
N TYR A 38 -3.60 -8.02 15.28
CA TYR A 38 -5.02 -8.34 15.18
C TYR A 38 -5.33 -9.11 13.88
N GLN A 39 -6.07 -10.21 13.98
CA GLN A 39 -6.50 -10.93 12.78
C GLN A 39 -7.61 -10.18 12.04
N ARG A 40 -7.42 -9.98 10.74
CA ARG A 40 -8.39 -9.40 9.81
C ARG A 40 -8.35 -10.18 8.50
N ASN A 41 -9.53 -10.41 7.92
CA ASN A 41 -9.66 -10.90 6.55
C ASN A 41 -9.80 -9.68 5.62
N THR A 42 -8.72 -8.90 5.48
CA THR A 42 -8.65 -7.80 4.52
C THR A 42 -8.07 -8.34 3.22
N ILE A 43 -8.61 -7.89 2.09
CA ILE A 43 -8.19 -8.31 0.74
C ILE A 43 -7.62 -7.14 -0.05
N ASP A 44 -7.70 -5.96 0.53
CA ASP A 44 -7.37 -4.65 0.02
C ASP A 44 -6.26 -3.99 0.85
N LEU A 45 -5.58 -3.02 0.24
CA LEU A 45 -4.53 -2.22 0.84
C LEU A 45 -4.95 -0.76 0.85
N ASP A 46 -5.07 -0.18 2.03
CA ASP A 46 -5.32 1.25 2.20
C ASP A 46 -4.02 2.01 2.48
N LEU A 47 -3.81 3.11 1.75
CA LEU A 47 -2.65 3.99 1.88
C LEU A 47 -3.12 5.43 2.12
N VAL A 48 -2.52 6.09 3.10
CA VAL A 48 -2.65 7.53 3.32
C VAL A 48 -1.53 8.24 2.59
N ILE A 49 -1.90 9.22 1.78
CA ILE A 49 -0.99 10.10 1.00
C ILE A 49 -1.36 11.56 1.29
N GLN A 50 -0.48 12.49 0.89
CA GLN A 50 -0.84 13.91 0.91
C GLN A 50 -1.70 14.23 -0.31
N SER A 51 -2.73 15.06 -0.16
CA SER A 51 -3.71 15.32 -1.23
C SER A 51 -3.07 15.91 -2.49
N GLN A 52 -2.02 16.71 -2.35
CA GLN A 52 -1.29 17.28 -3.49
C GLN A 52 -0.53 16.24 -4.32
N ASP A 53 -0.24 15.06 -3.77
CA ASP A 53 0.46 13.97 -4.46
C ASP A 53 -0.50 13.02 -5.19
N SER A 54 -1.82 13.24 -5.13
CA SER A 54 -2.83 12.29 -5.65
C SER A 54 -2.59 11.88 -7.11
N GLU A 55 -2.32 12.85 -7.99
CA GLU A 55 -2.10 12.57 -9.42
C GLU A 55 -0.76 11.84 -9.64
N ARG A 56 0.27 12.23 -8.87
CA ARG A 56 1.59 11.62 -8.94
C ARG A 56 1.58 10.17 -8.45
N VAL A 57 0.82 9.90 -7.39
CA VAL A 57 0.58 8.55 -6.87
C VAL A 57 -0.05 7.67 -7.93
N ARG A 58 -1.11 8.16 -8.59
CA ARG A 58 -1.76 7.44 -9.68
C ARG A 58 -0.76 7.07 -10.77
N GLN A 59 0.03 8.03 -11.26
CA GLN A 59 1.01 7.80 -12.31
C GLN A 59 2.09 6.78 -11.91
N VAL A 60 2.56 6.84 -10.67
CA VAL A 60 3.56 5.90 -10.14
C VAL A 60 3.01 4.48 -10.01
N LEU A 61 1.76 4.33 -9.55
CA LEU A 61 1.09 3.04 -9.47
C LEU A 61 0.86 2.44 -10.87
N GLU A 62 0.32 3.23 -11.81
CA GLU A 62 0.08 2.81 -13.19
C GLU A 62 1.40 2.40 -13.89
N ALA A 63 2.46 3.19 -13.72
CA ALA A 63 3.80 2.85 -14.24
C ALA A 63 4.39 1.59 -13.58
N GLY A 64 4.00 1.30 -12.33
CA GLY A 64 4.33 0.08 -11.61
C GLY A 64 3.46 -1.13 -11.97
N GLY A 65 2.49 -0.98 -12.87
CA GLY A 65 1.58 -2.06 -13.31
C GLY A 65 0.34 -2.25 -12.43
N LEU A 66 0.02 -1.28 -11.57
CA LEU A 66 -1.17 -1.27 -10.72
C LEU A 66 -2.17 -0.25 -11.27
N SER A 67 -3.34 -0.70 -11.75
CA SER A 67 -4.37 0.13 -12.39
C SER A 67 -5.67 0.18 -11.61
#